data_AF-A0A817LDL5-F1
#
_entry.id   AF-A0A817LDL5-F1
#
_cell.length_a   1.000
_cell.length_b   1.000
_cell.length_c   1.000
_cell.angle_alpha   90.00
_cell.angle_beta   90.00
_cell.angle_gamma   90.00
#
_symmetry.space_group_name_H-M   'P 1'
#
loop_
_entity.id
_entity.type
_entity.pdbx_description
1 polymer ?
#
loop_
_entity_poly.entity_id
_entity_poly.type
_entity_poly.pdbx_seq_one_letter_code
_entity_poly.pdbx_strand_id
1 'polypeptide(L)'
;MEGCLAVPPKNPWATVSRHEILSIIRLILNTLTVAMRFEPGNARLFENEVRWQSLSDAIKLLGCFTNETRLTDSVILSKFDYAPKHNYEIFEQLFYSLDERIMSSTDLPLELVNACHIARCFHDIALDCIDKSFVNPNLKYEPIKHGTSIDNSDDPAPSPVFRSNTLNMSSTTRTSATFTFPSYMDEPIIVYPGAVVCFLQIISCIPRTADEQYSNRLQYFLMLTLKNLLKYDRNLQIMATYGFSQHILYICEIALQNENHHLHTSVEYIFERLATFILPVRTLR
;
A
#
# COMPACT_ATOMS: atom_id res chain seq x y z
N MET A 1 -8.84 20.50 6.45
CA MET A 1 -10.02 19.66 6.17
C MET A 1 -10.38 18.84 7.41
N GLU A 2 -10.43 19.47 8.60
CA GLU A 2 -10.62 18.72 9.84
C GLU A 2 -12.03 18.11 9.91
N GLY A 3 -12.12 16.83 10.30
CA GLY A 3 -13.37 16.10 10.49
C GLY A 3 -14.17 15.82 9.23
N CYS A 4 -13.59 15.98 8.03
CA CYS A 4 -14.29 15.76 6.77
C CYS A 4 -14.61 14.28 6.50
N LEU A 5 -13.83 13.35 7.06
CA LEU A 5 -14.02 11.91 6.99
C LEU A 5 -14.60 11.31 8.28
N ALA A 6 -14.99 12.14 9.24
CA ALA A 6 -15.71 11.71 10.42
C ALA A 6 -17.09 11.14 10.06
N VAL A 7 -17.65 10.32 10.97
CA VAL A 7 -18.99 9.74 10.83
C VAL A 7 -19.81 10.16 12.06
N PRO A 8 -20.77 11.10 11.91
CA PRO A 8 -21.05 11.92 10.73
C PRO A 8 -19.96 12.99 10.46
N PRO A 9 -19.82 13.51 9.22
CA PRO A 9 -18.87 14.56 8.89
C PRO A 9 -19.11 15.84 9.70
N LYS A 10 -18.02 16.51 10.11
CA LYS A 10 -18.11 17.83 10.75
C LYS A 10 -18.42 18.92 9.72
N ASN A 11 -19.18 19.95 10.11
CA ASN A 11 -19.37 21.14 9.27
C ASN A 11 -18.03 21.82 8.96
N PRO A 12 -17.81 22.36 7.74
CA PRO A 12 -18.76 22.52 6.62
C PRO A 12 -18.85 21.30 5.68
N TRP A 13 -18.22 20.17 6.00
CA TRP A 13 -18.11 19.02 5.10
C TRP A 13 -19.39 18.18 4.99
N ALA A 14 -20.40 18.45 5.81
CA ALA A 14 -21.66 17.72 5.82
C ALA A 14 -22.43 17.78 4.49
N THR A 15 -22.20 18.82 3.67
CA THR A 15 -22.87 18.99 2.36
C THR A 15 -22.08 18.48 1.17
N VAL A 16 -20.82 18.05 1.38
CA VAL A 16 -19.92 17.61 0.31
C VAL A 16 -19.95 16.09 0.25
N SER A 17 -19.93 15.51 -0.95
CA SER A 17 -19.86 14.06 -1.06
C SER A 17 -18.52 13.53 -0.57
N ARG A 18 -18.53 12.36 0.07
CA ARG A 18 -17.30 11.75 0.58
C ARG A 18 -16.30 11.42 -0.52
N HIS A 19 -16.81 11.07 -1.70
CA HIS A 19 -16.00 10.87 -2.89
C HIS A 19 -15.18 12.14 -3.20
N GLU A 20 -15.82 13.30 -3.32
CA GLU A 20 -15.12 14.56 -3.61
C GLU A 20 -14.06 14.89 -2.56
N ILE A 21 -14.36 14.63 -1.28
CA ILE A 21 -13.40 14.82 -0.18
C ILE A 21 -12.16 13.94 -0.39
N LEU A 22 -12.34 12.64 -0.67
CA LEU A 22 -11.24 11.71 -0.93
C LEU A 22 -10.47 12.07 -2.21
N SER A 23 -11.15 12.50 -3.27
CA SER A 23 -10.52 12.98 -4.50
C SER A 23 -9.63 14.20 -4.23
N ILE A 24 -10.10 15.16 -3.43
CA ILE A 24 -9.33 16.35 -3.05
C ILE A 24 -8.10 15.95 -2.22
N ILE A 25 -8.26 15.08 -1.22
CA ILE A 25 -7.14 14.62 -0.40
C ILE A 25 -6.08 13.94 -1.27
N ARG A 26 -6.51 13.05 -2.16
CA ARG A 26 -5.62 12.37 -3.11
C ARG A 26 -4.93 13.35 -4.05
N LEU A 27 -5.65 14.36 -4.55
CA LEU A 27 -5.07 15.40 -5.39
C LEU A 27 -3.99 16.20 -4.64
N ILE A 28 -4.23 16.58 -3.38
CA ILE A 28 -3.26 17.29 -2.53
C ILE A 28 -1.99 16.44 -2.36
N LEU A 29 -2.16 15.18 -1.96
CA LEU A 29 -1.06 14.24 -1.76
C LEU A 29 -0.29 13.97 -3.06
N ASN A 30 -0.99 13.82 -4.19
CA ASN A 30 -0.34 13.63 -5.49
C ASN A 30 0.41 14.88 -5.93
N THR A 31 -0.16 16.07 -5.75
CA THR A 31 0.51 17.34 -6.09
C THR A 31 1.79 17.50 -5.30
N LEU A 32 1.77 17.14 -4.02
CA LEU A 32 2.95 17.12 -3.17
C LEU A 32 4.02 16.16 -3.70
N THR A 33 3.64 14.93 -4.06
CA THR A 33 4.55 13.94 -4.65
C THR A 33 5.16 14.41 -5.96
N VAL A 34 4.34 14.99 -6.84
CA VAL A 34 4.80 15.59 -8.11
C VAL A 34 5.84 16.68 -7.85
N ALA A 35 5.60 17.57 -6.89
CA ALA A 35 6.52 18.64 -6.54
C ALA A 35 7.86 18.10 -6.00
N MET A 36 7.83 17.03 -5.20
CA MET A 36 9.05 16.36 -4.70
C MET A 36 9.78 15.59 -5.81
N ARG A 37 9.06 15.01 -6.78
CA ARG A 37 9.60 14.22 -7.88
C ARG A 37 10.41 15.08 -8.85
N PHE A 38 9.84 16.20 -9.30
CA PHE A 38 10.48 17.04 -10.32
C PHE A 38 11.63 17.89 -9.78
N GLU A 39 11.65 18.15 -8.48
CA GLU A 39 12.68 18.97 -7.85
C GLU A 39 13.15 18.34 -6.53
N PRO A 40 14.31 17.64 -6.52
CA PRO A 40 14.85 17.01 -5.32
C PRO A 40 15.12 17.97 -4.15
N GLY A 41 15.27 19.27 -4.44
CA GLY A 41 15.31 20.32 -3.43
C GLY A 41 14.03 20.37 -2.59
N ASN A 42 12.87 20.20 -3.22
CA ASN A 42 11.58 20.16 -2.54
C ASN A 42 11.42 18.92 -1.67
N ALA A 43 11.97 17.77 -2.07
CA ALA A 43 11.99 16.59 -1.22
C ALA A 43 12.82 16.82 0.07
N ARG A 44 13.96 17.53 -0.04
CA ARG A 44 14.77 17.90 1.13
C ARG A 44 14.09 18.95 2.01
N LEU A 45 13.45 19.94 1.40
CA LEU A 45 12.65 20.93 2.13
C LEU A 45 11.47 20.26 2.83
N PHE A 46 10.82 19.29 2.19
CA PHE A 46 9.75 18.52 2.81
C PHE A 46 10.24 17.76 4.04
N GLU A 47 11.40 17.12 3.95
CA GLU A 47 12.01 16.39 5.06
C GLU A 47 12.32 17.32 6.25
N ASN A 48 12.81 18.54 5.99
CA ASN A 48 13.30 19.46 7.02
C ASN A 48 12.23 20.41 7.57
N GLU A 49 11.36 20.95 6.72
CA GLU A 49 10.43 22.03 7.06
C GLU A 49 9.00 21.53 7.24
N VAL A 50 8.45 20.85 6.22
CA VAL A 50 7.07 20.37 6.26
C VAL A 50 6.92 19.19 7.21
N ARG A 51 7.91 18.28 7.21
CA ARG A 51 8.03 17.05 8.00
C ARG A 51 6.88 16.06 7.79
N TRP A 52 7.25 14.81 7.52
CA TRP A 52 6.32 13.68 7.44
C TRP A 52 5.41 13.55 8.68
N GLN A 53 5.93 13.90 9.86
CA GLN A 53 5.15 13.90 11.09
C GLN A 53 3.97 14.87 11.04
N SER A 54 4.18 16.11 10.56
CA SER A 54 3.10 17.10 10.48
C SER A 54 2.06 16.72 9.44
N LEU A 55 2.47 16.08 8.34
CA LEU A 55 1.52 15.49 7.37
C LEU A 55 0.69 14.37 8.03
N SER A 56 1.33 13.47 8.76
CA SER A 56 0.66 12.39 9.51
C SER A 56 -0.36 12.94 10.52
N ASP A 57 0.03 13.95 11.30
CA ASP A 57 -0.84 14.60 12.28
C ASP A 57 -2.04 15.26 11.59
N ALA A 58 -1.83 15.96 10.47
CA ALA A 58 -2.90 16.55 9.68
C ALA A 58 -3.87 15.51 9.10
N ILE A 59 -3.37 14.33 8.71
CA ILE A 59 -4.19 13.22 8.21
C ILE A 59 -5.05 12.62 9.33
N LYS A 60 -4.55 12.51 10.56
CA LYS A 60 -5.35 12.04 11.70
C LYS A 60 -6.54 12.96 11.97
N LEU A 61 -6.37 14.26 11.77
CA LEU A 61 -7.43 15.27 11.91
C LEU A 61 -8.58 15.13 10.89
N LEU A 62 -8.45 14.31 9.84
CA LEU A 62 -9.54 14.07 8.89
C LEU A 62 -10.76 13.40 9.55
N GLY A 63 -10.56 12.70 10.67
CA GLY A 63 -11.65 12.13 11.48
C GLY A 63 -11.99 10.66 11.21
N CYS A 64 -11.23 9.96 10.36
CA CYS A 64 -11.34 8.51 10.16
C CYS A 64 -10.26 7.70 10.90
N PHE A 65 -9.46 8.36 11.75
CA PHE A 65 -8.37 7.76 12.51
C PHE A 65 -8.50 8.09 14.00
N THR A 66 -7.90 7.25 14.83
CA THR A 66 -7.70 7.54 16.25
C THR A 66 -6.48 8.45 16.46
N ASN A 67 -6.36 8.99 17.67
CA ASN A 67 -5.19 9.77 18.08
C ASN A 67 -4.04 8.88 18.57
N GLU A 68 -4.15 7.56 18.40
CA GLU A 68 -3.11 6.63 18.84
C GLU A 68 -1.81 6.88 18.07
N THR A 69 -0.70 6.62 18.73
CA THR A 69 0.65 6.76 18.15
C THR A 69 1.41 5.43 18.14
N ARG A 70 0.84 4.41 18.78
CA ARG A 70 1.41 3.09 18.99
C ARG A 70 0.32 2.06 18.77
N LEU A 71 0.71 0.85 18.39
CA LEU A 71 -0.21 -0.28 18.41
C LEU A 71 -0.67 -0.52 19.84
N THR A 72 -1.98 -0.64 19.99
CA THR A 72 -2.66 -0.99 21.23
C THR A 72 -3.00 -2.49 21.22
N ASP A 73 -3.17 -3.11 22.38
CA ASP A 73 -3.51 -4.53 22.50
C ASP A 73 -4.71 -4.92 21.62
N SER A 74 -4.46 -5.75 20.59
CA SER A 74 -5.49 -6.37 19.76
C SER A 74 -5.98 -7.66 20.40
N VAL A 75 -7.26 -7.99 20.25
CA VAL A 75 -7.81 -9.30 20.64
C VAL A 75 -6.99 -10.46 20.07
N ILE A 76 -6.63 -11.40 20.96
CA ILE A 76 -5.85 -12.61 20.68
C ILE A 76 -6.47 -13.39 19.51
N LEU A 77 -5.61 -13.78 18.56
CA LEU A 77 -5.94 -14.45 17.30
C LEU A 77 -6.48 -15.88 17.46
N SER A 78 -6.81 -16.35 18.68
CA SER A 78 -7.33 -17.70 18.93
C SER A 78 -8.70 -17.97 18.29
N LYS A 79 -9.30 -16.95 17.63
CA LYS A 79 -10.56 -17.03 16.90
C LYS A 79 -10.47 -16.66 15.41
N PHE A 80 -9.29 -16.38 14.83
CA PHE A 80 -9.18 -16.33 13.36
C PHE A 80 -8.89 -17.73 12.84
N ASP A 81 -9.95 -18.51 12.66
CA ASP A 81 -9.91 -19.82 12.02
C ASP A 81 -9.07 -19.80 10.73
N TYR A 82 -7.99 -20.59 10.74
CA TYR A 82 -7.42 -21.47 9.70
C TYR A 82 -7.55 -21.16 8.17
N ALA A 83 -7.85 -19.94 7.75
CA ALA A 83 -7.87 -19.55 6.33
C ALA A 83 -7.16 -18.19 6.11
N PRO A 84 -5.85 -18.18 5.85
CA PRO A 84 -5.03 -16.96 5.81
C PRO A 84 -5.25 -16.04 4.59
N LYS A 85 -6.24 -16.28 3.71
CA LYS A 85 -6.53 -15.41 2.55
C LYS A 85 -7.93 -14.79 2.61
N HIS A 86 -8.97 -15.57 2.92
CA HIS A 86 -10.36 -15.11 2.99
C HIS A 86 -10.66 -14.07 4.10
N ASN A 87 -9.72 -13.79 4.99
CA ASN A 87 -9.95 -12.87 6.10
C ASN A 87 -9.73 -11.39 5.73
N TYR A 88 -9.01 -11.06 4.65
CA TYR A 88 -8.74 -9.65 4.28
C TYR A 88 -8.91 -9.34 2.78
N GLU A 89 -9.42 -10.27 1.98
CA GLU A 89 -9.66 -10.10 0.54
C GLU A 89 -10.47 -8.85 0.20
N ILE A 90 -11.45 -8.47 1.03
CA ILE A 90 -12.27 -7.26 0.82
C ILE A 90 -11.38 -6.00 0.88
N PHE A 91 -10.44 -5.93 1.83
CA PHE A 91 -9.51 -4.81 1.94
C PHE A 91 -8.46 -4.82 0.85
N GLU A 92 -8.03 -6.01 0.41
CA GLU A 92 -7.13 -6.13 -0.75
C GLU A 92 -7.81 -5.61 -2.03
N GLN A 93 -9.06 -6.03 -2.27
CA GLN A 93 -9.87 -5.51 -3.37
C GLN A 93 -10.04 -3.99 -3.23
N LEU A 94 -10.40 -3.48 -2.06
CA LEU A 94 -10.56 -2.04 -1.85
C LEU A 94 -9.25 -1.24 -2.06
N PHE A 95 -8.12 -1.80 -1.63
CA PHE A 95 -6.83 -1.13 -1.69
C PHE A 95 -6.29 -1.06 -3.12
N TYR A 96 -6.45 -2.11 -3.92
CA TYR A 96 -5.95 -2.15 -5.30
C TYR A 96 -6.99 -1.70 -6.34
N SER A 97 -8.27 -1.97 -6.09
CA SER A 97 -9.36 -1.54 -6.98
C SER A 97 -9.43 -0.02 -7.00
N LEU A 98 -9.47 0.55 -8.20
CA LEU A 98 -9.81 1.97 -8.42
C LEU A 98 -11.34 2.17 -8.49
N ASP A 99 -12.13 1.11 -8.26
CA ASP A 99 -13.58 1.11 -8.49
C ASP A 99 -14.36 1.48 -7.23
N GLU A 100 -14.97 2.66 -7.29
CA GLU A 100 -15.83 3.26 -6.26
C GLU A 100 -17.10 2.45 -5.96
N ARG A 101 -17.51 1.54 -6.84
CA ARG A 101 -18.72 0.73 -6.65
C ARG A 101 -18.63 -0.21 -5.44
N ILE A 102 -17.41 -0.66 -5.10
CA ILE A 102 -17.15 -1.51 -3.93
C ILE A 102 -17.51 -0.77 -2.62
N MET A 103 -17.40 0.56 -2.60
CA MET A 103 -17.73 1.39 -1.43
C MET A 103 -19.22 1.36 -1.07
N SER A 104 -20.08 1.10 -2.05
CA SER A 104 -21.55 1.10 -1.88
C SER A 104 -22.14 -0.28 -1.60
N SER A 105 -21.39 -1.34 -1.90
CA SER A 105 -21.87 -2.72 -1.85
C SER A 105 -21.38 -3.52 -0.65
N THR A 106 -20.57 -2.92 0.21
CA THR A 106 -19.95 -3.61 1.35
C THR A 106 -20.52 -3.09 2.67
N ASP A 107 -20.91 -4.01 3.56
CA ASP A 107 -21.36 -3.73 4.93
C ASP A 107 -20.20 -3.26 5.85
N LEU A 108 -19.16 -2.62 5.27
CA LEU A 108 -17.97 -2.20 5.99
C LEU A 108 -18.18 -0.83 6.64
N PRO A 109 -17.68 -0.62 7.88
CA PRO A 109 -17.62 0.70 8.49
C PRO A 109 -16.89 1.70 7.60
N LEU A 110 -17.51 2.87 7.40
CA LEU A 110 -17.01 3.90 6.50
C LEU A 110 -15.63 4.44 6.93
N GLU A 111 -15.36 4.47 8.23
CA GLU A 111 -14.07 4.89 8.78
C GLU A 111 -12.94 3.98 8.29
N LEU A 112 -13.18 2.67 8.19
CA LEU A 112 -12.19 1.70 7.71
C LEU A 112 -11.98 1.80 6.21
N VAL A 113 -13.05 2.05 5.45
CA VAL A 113 -12.97 2.31 4.01
C VAL A 113 -12.10 3.54 3.74
N ASN A 114 -12.39 4.63 4.45
CA ASN A 114 -11.61 5.87 4.38
C ASN A 114 -10.15 5.66 4.76
N ALA A 115 -9.90 4.98 5.88
CA ALA A 115 -8.55 4.66 6.34
C ALA A 115 -7.76 3.86 5.30
N CYS A 116 -8.39 2.89 4.64
CA CYS A 116 -7.78 2.08 3.58
C CYS A 116 -7.37 2.95 2.37
N HIS A 117 -8.24 3.87 1.92
CA HIS A 117 -7.92 4.79 0.83
C HIS A 117 -6.76 5.73 1.15
N ILE A 118 -6.72 6.27 2.37
CA ILE A 118 -5.62 7.12 2.80
C ILE A 118 -4.32 6.32 2.88
N ALA A 119 -4.36 5.09 3.42
CA ALA A 119 -3.20 4.20 3.43
C ALA A 119 -2.69 3.92 2.01
N ARG A 120 -3.58 3.68 1.05
CA ARG A 120 -3.22 3.54 -0.37
C ARG A 120 -2.51 4.78 -0.90
N CYS A 121 -2.99 5.98 -0.56
CA CYS A 121 -2.32 7.22 -0.98
C CYS A 121 -0.87 7.24 -0.48
N PHE A 122 -0.61 6.93 0.80
CA PHE A 122 0.76 6.86 1.32
C PHE A 122 1.61 5.78 0.67
N HIS A 123 1.02 4.64 0.31
CA HIS A 123 1.70 3.60 -0.45
C HIS A 123 2.09 4.10 -1.86
N ASP A 124 1.17 4.78 -2.56
CA ASP A 124 1.42 5.35 -3.89
C ASP A 124 2.49 6.46 -3.82
N ILE A 125 2.48 7.30 -2.78
CA ILE A 125 3.55 8.28 -2.51
C ILE A 125 4.87 7.54 -2.30
N ALA A 126 4.92 6.56 -1.39
CA ALA A 126 6.16 5.87 -1.03
C ALA A 126 6.88 5.26 -2.23
N LEU A 127 6.13 4.73 -3.20
CA LEU A 127 6.65 4.12 -4.43
C LEU A 127 6.70 5.07 -5.63
N ASP A 128 6.32 6.33 -5.43
CA ASP A 128 6.16 7.32 -6.50
C ASP A 128 5.32 6.79 -7.69
N CYS A 129 4.25 6.05 -7.39
CA CYS A 129 3.40 5.36 -8.37
C CYS A 129 2.10 6.11 -8.70
N ILE A 130 2.07 7.43 -8.47
CA ILE A 130 0.88 8.27 -8.65
C ILE A 130 0.26 8.16 -10.05
N ASP A 131 1.06 7.98 -11.11
CA ASP A 131 0.58 7.89 -12.50
C ASP A 131 -0.22 6.61 -12.78
N LYS A 132 0.16 5.49 -12.16
CA LYS A 132 -0.57 4.21 -12.28
C LYS A 132 -1.97 4.30 -11.66
N SER A 133 -2.13 5.25 -10.75
CA SER A 133 -3.38 5.58 -10.06
C SER A 133 -4.30 6.43 -10.98
N PHE A 134 -3.76 7.16 -11.97
CA PHE A 134 -4.52 7.95 -12.97
C PHE A 134 -4.96 7.14 -14.21
N VAL A 135 -4.42 5.93 -14.42
CA VAL A 135 -4.82 5.09 -15.55
C VAL A 135 -6.15 4.41 -15.23
N ASN A 136 -7.22 5.04 -15.73
CA ASN A 136 -8.54 4.46 -15.89
C ASN A 136 -8.42 3.00 -16.42
N PRO A 137 -9.03 1.98 -15.79
CA PRO A 137 -8.90 0.57 -16.21
C PRO A 137 -9.45 0.29 -17.62
N ASN A 138 -10.12 1.26 -18.25
CA ASN A 138 -10.68 1.14 -19.60
C ASN A 138 -9.85 1.79 -20.71
N LEU A 139 -8.70 2.40 -20.42
CA LEU A 139 -7.82 2.91 -21.47
C LEU A 139 -6.74 1.87 -21.78
N LYS A 140 -7.03 1.01 -22.75
CA LYS A 140 -6.01 0.24 -23.47
C LYS A 140 -5.04 1.26 -24.09
N TYR A 141 -3.88 1.44 -23.48
CA TYR A 141 -2.78 2.12 -24.13
C TYR A 141 -2.22 1.21 -25.21
N GLU A 142 -2.58 1.47 -26.47
CA GLU A 142 -1.72 1.08 -27.58
C GLU A 142 -0.47 1.97 -27.53
N PRO A 143 0.75 1.39 -27.55
CA PRO A 143 1.97 2.17 -27.55
C PRO A 143 2.11 2.93 -28.87
N ILE A 144 2.22 4.25 -28.76
CA ILE A 144 2.54 5.17 -29.86
C ILE A 144 3.91 4.77 -30.43
N LYS A 145 3.93 4.24 -31.65
CA LYS A 145 5.17 4.03 -32.41
C LYS A 145 5.58 5.35 -33.07
N HIS A 146 6.64 5.98 -32.59
CA HIS A 146 7.32 7.04 -33.33
C HIS A 146 8.13 6.44 -34.49
N GLY A 147 7.59 6.63 -35.71
CA GLY A 147 8.25 6.94 -36.99
C GLY A 147 9.32 5.99 -37.57
N THR A 148 9.08 5.44 -38.77
CA THR A 148 9.50 6.06 -40.05
C THR A 148 9.02 5.28 -41.29
N SER A 149 8.61 6.06 -42.31
CA SER A 149 8.61 5.81 -43.78
C SER A 149 7.67 4.77 -44.45
N ILE A 150 6.65 5.29 -45.17
CA ILE A 150 6.42 5.26 -46.65
C ILE A 150 6.90 3.94 -47.34
N ASP A 151 6.11 3.09 -48.01
CA ASP A 151 5.35 3.33 -49.26
C ASP A 151 4.53 2.08 -49.70
N ASN A 152 3.38 2.32 -50.35
CA ASN A 152 2.61 1.65 -51.42
C ASN A 152 2.42 0.10 -51.61
N SER A 153 1.12 -0.21 -51.84
CA SER A 153 0.48 -1.12 -52.82
C SER A 153 0.41 -2.66 -52.64
N ASP A 154 -0.85 -3.11 -52.53
CA ASP A 154 -1.55 -4.20 -53.24
C ASP A 154 -1.35 -5.72 -52.95
N ASP A 155 -2.52 -6.35 -52.77
CA ASP A 155 -2.95 -7.74 -53.05
C ASP A 155 -2.95 -8.88 -51.99
N PRO A 156 -3.90 -9.85 -52.11
CA PRO A 156 -4.34 -10.73 -51.01
C PRO A 156 -4.05 -12.26 -51.20
N ALA A 157 -3.83 -12.94 -50.06
CA ALA A 157 -3.99 -14.40 -49.76
C ALA A 157 -3.13 -15.44 -50.56
N PRO A 158 -3.09 -16.75 -50.19
CA PRO A 158 -3.15 -17.47 -48.90
C PRO A 158 -1.94 -18.45 -48.65
N SER A 159 -1.92 -19.08 -47.46
CA SER A 159 -1.08 -20.18 -46.86
C SER A 159 -0.59 -21.32 -47.81
N PRO A 160 0.36 -22.28 -47.48
CA PRO A 160 0.38 -23.08 -46.22
C PRO A 160 1.65 -23.92 -45.77
N VAL A 161 1.52 -24.57 -44.58
CA VAL A 161 2.11 -25.82 -43.99
C VAL A 161 3.62 -26.03 -43.65
N PHE A 162 3.82 -26.67 -42.48
CA PHE A 162 4.84 -27.65 -42.00
C PHE A 162 5.84 -27.12 -40.94
N ARG A 163 6.11 -27.74 -39.79
CA ARG A 163 5.80 -29.05 -39.17
C ARG A 163 5.73 -28.93 -37.64
N SER A 164 4.92 -29.82 -37.08
CA SER A 164 4.76 -30.17 -35.68
C SER A 164 6.02 -30.77 -35.04
N ASN A 165 6.15 -30.60 -33.72
CA ASN A 165 6.49 -31.70 -32.82
C ASN A 165 5.71 -31.56 -31.50
N THR A 166 4.85 -32.55 -31.28
CA THR A 166 4.12 -32.94 -30.06
C THR A 166 5.10 -33.51 -29.01
N LEU A 167 4.92 -33.33 -27.69
CA LEU A 167 4.16 -34.15 -26.71
C LEU A 167 4.63 -33.59 -25.32
N ASN A 168 3.94 -33.60 -24.18
CA ASN A 168 2.74 -34.29 -23.73
C ASN A 168 2.18 -33.61 -22.46
N MET A 169 0.88 -33.83 -22.26
CA MET A 169 0.07 -33.48 -21.10
C MET A 169 0.43 -34.32 -19.86
N SER A 170 0.40 -33.72 -18.67
CA SER A 170 -0.21 -34.37 -17.49
C SER A 170 -0.57 -33.34 -16.43
N SER A 171 -1.73 -33.59 -15.83
CA SER A 171 -2.48 -32.76 -14.91
C SER A 171 -2.23 -33.13 -13.45
N THR A 172 -2.50 -32.16 -12.57
CA THR A 172 -2.89 -32.33 -11.15
C THR A 172 -1.79 -32.70 -10.14
N THR A 173 -1.33 -31.73 -9.34
CA THR A 173 -1.65 -31.60 -7.90
C THR A 173 -0.81 -30.50 -7.22
N ARG A 174 -1.51 -29.63 -6.47
CA ARG A 174 -1.13 -28.87 -5.25
C ARG A 174 0.32 -28.36 -5.14
N THR A 175 0.49 -27.04 -4.98
CA THR A 175 1.13 -26.40 -3.80
C THR A 175 1.37 -24.91 -4.04
N SER A 176 1.04 -24.09 -3.03
CA SER A 176 1.64 -22.77 -2.77
C SER A 176 1.58 -21.72 -3.87
N ALA A 177 0.49 -20.94 -3.93
CA ALA A 177 0.48 -19.67 -4.63
C ALA A 177 1.39 -18.66 -3.91
N THR A 178 2.68 -18.70 -4.23
CA THR A 178 3.64 -17.63 -3.99
C THR A 178 3.19 -16.43 -4.82
N PHE A 179 2.94 -15.30 -4.16
CA PHE A 179 2.50 -14.07 -4.80
C PHE A 179 3.63 -13.51 -5.68
N THR A 180 3.60 -13.84 -6.96
CA THR A 180 4.35 -13.14 -7.99
C THR A 180 3.50 -11.99 -8.50
N PHE A 181 4.05 -10.78 -8.42
CA PHE A 181 3.56 -9.60 -9.13
C PHE A 181 3.38 -9.93 -10.63
N PRO A 182 2.47 -9.26 -11.35
CA PRO A 182 2.38 -9.41 -12.80
C PRO A 182 3.78 -9.22 -13.40
N SER A 183 4.26 -10.23 -14.12
CA SER A 183 5.66 -10.45 -14.56
C SER A 183 6.25 -9.39 -15.51
N TYR A 184 5.70 -8.18 -15.58
CA TYR A 184 6.13 -7.10 -16.48
C TYR A 184 6.25 -5.73 -15.78
N MET A 185 6.19 -5.66 -14.46
CA MET A 185 6.39 -4.42 -13.71
C MET A 185 7.69 -4.54 -12.91
N ASP A 186 8.61 -3.59 -13.07
CA ASP A 186 9.84 -3.48 -12.30
C ASP A 186 9.57 -3.67 -10.80
N GLU A 187 10.52 -4.30 -10.10
CA GLU A 187 10.51 -4.46 -8.64
C GLU A 187 10.11 -3.13 -7.96
N PRO A 188 9.13 -3.12 -7.03
CA PRO A 188 8.69 -1.87 -6.43
C PRO A 188 9.82 -1.28 -5.57
N ILE A 189 10.24 -0.05 -5.87
CA ILE A 189 11.33 0.63 -5.16
C ILE A 189 10.75 1.75 -4.32
N ILE A 190 11.13 1.81 -3.05
CA ILE A 190 10.79 2.93 -2.16
C ILE A 190 11.56 4.17 -2.62
N VAL A 191 10.83 5.24 -2.95
CA VAL A 191 11.36 6.55 -3.31
C VAL A 191 11.32 7.48 -2.10
N TYR A 192 10.22 7.47 -1.35
CA TYR A 192 10.01 8.35 -0.20
C TYR A 192 9.86 7.54 1.10
N PRO A 193 10.95 7.27 1.84
CA PRO A 193 10.91 6.46 3.06
C PRO A 193 10.07 7.07 4.18
N GLY A 194 9.97 8.40 4.26
CA GLY A 194 9.11 9.06 5.24
C GLY A 194 7.62 8.77 5.03
N ALA A 195 7.17 8.57 3.79
CA ALA A 195 5.81 8.13 3.49
C ALA A 195 5.53 6.72 4.03
N VAL A 196 6.54 5.84 4.05
CA VAL A 196 6.44 4.50 4.64
C VAL A 196 6.31 4.59 6.17
N VAL A 197 6.97 5.54 6.81
CA VAL A 197 6.77 5.81 8.24
C VAL A 197 5.36 6.32 8.52
N CYS A 198 4.84 7.25 7.71
CA CYS A 198 3.44 7.67 7.82
C CYS A 198 2.47 6.49 7.59
N PHE A 199 2.76 5.62 6.63
CA PHE A 199 1.98 4.40 6.39
C PHE A 199 1.96 3.50 7.63
N LEU A 200 3.12 3.28 8.29
CA LEU A 200 3.19 2.54 9.55
C LEU A 200 2.40 3.21 10.67
N GLN A 201 2.48 4.53 10.80
CA GLN A 201 1.70 5.30 11.77
C GLN A 201 0.20 5.18 11.51
N ILE A 202 -0.23 5.18 10.25
CA ILE A 202 -1.64 4.99 9.89
C ILE A 202 -2.16 3.63 10.35
N ILE A 203 -1.34 2.56 10.24
CA ILE A 203 -1.71 1.23 10.74
C ILE A 203 -2.07 1.28 12.23
N SER A 204 -1.30 2.00 13.05
CA SER A 204 -1.59 2.12 14.48
C SER A 204 -2.80 3.00 14.80
N CYS A 205 -3.23 3.86 13.88
CA CYS A 205 -4.35 4.79 14.09
C CYS A 205 -5.70 4.27 13.59
N ILE A 206 -5.77 3.01 13.13
CA ILE A 206 -7.03 2.44 12.63
C ILE A 206 -8.07 2.41 13.78
N PRO A 207 -9.28 2.95 13.58
CA PRO A 207 -10.32 2.97 14.60
C PRO A 207 -10.82 1.56 14.91
N ARG A 208 -11.11 1.31 16.19
CA ARG A 208 -11.81 0.11 16.64
C ARG A 208 -13.31 0.30 16.42
N THR A 209 -13.85 -0.36 15.40
CA THR A 209 -15.28 -0.33 15.09
C THR A 209 -16.04 -1.32 15.97
N ALA A 210 -17.38 -1.28 15.96
CA ALA A 210 -18.23 -2.23 16.70
C ALA A 210 -17.83 -3.70 16.41
N ASP A 211 -17.53 -3.99 15.15
CA ASP A 211 -16.93 -5.24 14.72
C ASP A 211 -15.40 -5.11 14.69
N GLU A 212 -14.75 -5.38 15.83
CA GLU A 212 -13.28 -5.28 15.98
C GLU A 212 -12.52 -6.16 14.98
N GLN A 213 -13.18 -7.21 14.47
CA GLN A 213 -12.64 -8.09 13.43
C GLN A 213 -12.26 -7.34 12.16
N TYR A 214 -13.05 -6.38 11.69
CA TYR A 214 -12.74 -5.63 10.47
C TYR A 214 -11.55 -4.69 10.66
N SER A 215 -11.47 -4.00 11.80
CA SER A 215 -10.31 -3.18 12.16
C SER A 215 -9.02 -4.02 12.16
N ASN A 216 -9.07 -5.20 12.80
CA ASN A 216 -7.93 -6.10 12.89
C ASN A 216 -7.52 -6.66 11.52
N ARG A 217 -8.48 -6.96 10.64
CA ARG A 217 -8.24 -7.43 9.27
C ARG A 217 -7.59 -6.35 8.41
N LEU A 218 -8.03 -5.09 8.51
CA LEU A 218 -7.42 -3.97 7.80
C LEU A 218 -5.99 -3.74 8.30
N GLN A 219 -5.78 -3.69 9.62
CA GLN A 219 -4.43 -3.56 10.20
C GLN A 219 -3.49 -4.67 9.71
N TYR A 220 -3.96 -5.92 9.72
CA TYR A 220 -3.20 -7.06 9.22
C TYR A 220 -2.84 -6.91 7.74
N PHE A 221 -3.82 -6.57 6.89
CA PHE A 221 -3.60 -6.37 5.47
C PHE A 221 -2.57 -5.27 5.19
N LEU A 222 -2.70 -4.10 5.82
CA LEU A 222 -1.76 -3.00 5.63
C LEU A 222 -0.35 -3.38 6.11
N MET A 223 -0.24 -4.05 7.27
CA MET A 223 1.05 -4.55 7.76
C MET A 223 1.65 -5.61 6.82
N LEU A 224 0.83 -6.46 6.22
CA LEU A 224 1.27 -7.43 5.22
C LEU A 224 1.78 -6.73 3.95
N THR A 225 1.12 -5.67 3.50
CA THR A 225 1.58 -4.83 2.38
C THR A 225 2.93 -4.20 2.69
N LEU A 226 3.11 -3.63 3.89
CA LEU A 226 4.40 -3.11 4.35
C LEU A 226 5.49 -4.20 4.40
N LYS A 227 5.16 -5.37 4.97
CA LYS A 227 6.06 -6.53 4.98
C LYS A 227 6.50 -6.93 3.57
N ASN A 228 5.59 -6.93 2.60
CA ASN A 228 5.89 -7.27 1.22
C ASN A 228 6.85 -6.27 0.56
N LEU A 229 6.75 -4.98 0.87
CA LEU A 229 7.71 -3.97 0.39
C LEU A 229 9.13 -4.22 0.91
N LEU A 230 9.26 -4.70 2.14
CA LEU A 230 10.55 -4.94 2.81
C LEU A 230 11.13 -6.35 2.55
N LYS A 231 10.48 -7.14 1.69
CA LYS A 231 11.07 -8.39 1.17
C LYS A 231 12.30 -8.09 0.32
N TYR A 232 12.26 -6.98 -0.40
CA TYR A 232 13.31 -6.54 -1.31
C TYR A 232 14.50 -5.93 -0.56
N ASP A 233 15.72 -6.41 -0.81
CA ASP A 233 16.93 -5.96 -0.11
C ASP A 233 17.20 -4.47 -0.35
N ARG A 234 16.90 -3.95 -1.55
CA ARG A 234 17.05 -2.52 -1.85
C ARG A 234 16.15 -1.66 -0.97
N ASN A 235 14.89 -2.05 -0.81
CA ASN A 235 13.94 -1.34 0.05
C ASN A 235 14.32 -1.45 1.52
N LEU A 236 14.81 -2.62 1.93
CA LEU A 236 15.30 -2.85 3.27
C LEU A 236 16.50 -1.93 3.60
N GLN A 237 17.44 -1.77 2.67
CA GLN A 237 18.57 -0.85 2.80
C GLN A 237 18.13 0.60 2.98
N ILE A 238 17.18 1.04 2.14
CA ILE A 238 16.64 2.41 2.18
C ILE A 238 16.01 2.67 3.56
N MET A 239 15.13 1.78 4.01
CA MET A 239 14.43 1.93 5.29
C MET A 239 15.37 1.78 6.49
N ALA A 240 16.34 0.88 6.43
CA ALA A 240 17.35 0.72 7.48
C ALA A 240 18.19 2.00 7.63
N THR A 241 18.61 2.61 6.51
CA THR A 241 19.37 3.87 6.50
C THR A 241 18.53 5.04 7.03
N TYR A 242 17.23 5.02 6.77
CA TYR A 242 16.27 6.01 7.27
C TYR A 242 15.92 5.82 8.77
N GLY A 243 16.44 4.79 9.44
CA GLY A 243 16.18 4.56 10.87
C GLY A 243 14.83 3.91 11.18
N PHE A 244 14.25 3.18 10.22
CA PHE A 244 12.93 2.56 10.35
C PHE A 244 12.80 1.58 11.53
N SER A 245 13.90 0.97 11.96
CA SER A 245 13.92 0.08 13.13
C SER A 245 13.45 0.77 14.42
N GLN A 246 13.78 2.06 14.60
CA GLN A 246 13.34 2.84 15.76
C GLN A 246 11.82 3.06 15.73
N HIS A 247 11.26 3.32 14.55
CA HIS A 247 9.82 3.47 14.37
C HIS A 247 9.08 2.15 14.60
N ILE A 248 9.62 1.01 14.14
CA ILE A 248 9.05 -0.32 14.42
C ILE A 248 9.07 -0.61 15.92
N LEU A 249 10.18 -0.37 16.61
CA LEU A 249 10.28 -0.58 18.05
C LEU A 249 9.31 0.32 18.83
N TYR A 250 9.17 1.59 18.41
CA TYR A 250 8.29 2.53 19.07
C TYR A 250 6.80 2.22 18.81
N ILE A 251 6.40 2.05 17.55
CA ILE A 251 5.00 1.88 17.15
C ILE A 251 4.53 0.46 17.44
N CYS A 252 5.36 -0.55 17.21
CA CYS A 252 4.99 -1.97 17.27
C CYS A 252 5.49 -2.72 18.51
N GLU A 253 5.85 -2.01 19.59
CA GLU A 253 6.36 -2.61 20.83
C GLU A 253 5.50 -3.78 21.32
N ILE A 254 4.18 -3.58 21.44
CA ILE A 254 3.24 -4.60 21.94
C ILE A 254 3.21 -5.82 21.01
N ALA A 255 3.24 -5.59 19.69
CA ALA A 255 3.23 -6.66 18.71
C ALA A 255 4.54 -7.47 18.72
N LEU A 256 5.67 -6.88 19.12
CA LEU A 256 6.94 -7.59 19.31
C LEU A 256 6.99 -8.38 20.62
N GLN A 257 6.40 -7.84 21.69
CA GLN A 257 6.39 -8.47 23.01
C GLN A 257 5.41 -9.64 23.12
N ASN A 258 4.29 -9.59 22.39
CA ASN A 258 3.22 -10.57 22.50
C ASN A 258 3.13 -11.46 21.26
N GLU A 259 3.58 -12.71 21.38
CA GLU A 259 3.50 -13.73 20.32
C GLU A 259 2.08 -14.00 19.82
N ASN A 260 1.07 -13.74 20.67
CA ASN A 260 -0.34 -13.95 20.33
C ASN A 260 -0.99 -12.76 19.60
N HIS A 261 -0.23 -11.68 19.39
CA HIS A 261 -0.71 -10.49 18.69
C HIS A 261 -0.90 -10.78 17.20
N HIS A 262 -2.03 -10.35 16.61
CA HIS A 262 -2.35 -10.63 15.19
C HIS A 262 -1.30 -10.16 14.18
N LEU A 263 -0.50 -9.14 14.53
CA LEU A 263 0.59 -8.61 13.68
C LEU A 263 1.97 -9.20 14.00
N HIS A 264 2.11 -10.03 15.04
CA HIS A 264 3.40 -10.47 15.57
C HIS A 264 4.32 -11.03 14.46
N THR A 265 3.87 -12.06 13.74
CA THR A 265 4.63 -12.71 12.66
C THR A 265 5.03 -11.76 11.53
N SER A 266 4.27 -10.70 11.30
CA SER A 266 4.62 -9.72 10.26
C SER A 266 5.65 -8.71 10.76
N VAL A 267 5.46 -8.21 11.98
CA VAL A 267 6.36 -7.23 12.61
C VAL A 267 7.71 -7.86 12.96
N GLU A 268 7.71 -9.07 13.53
CA GLU A 268 8.91 -9.85 13.83
C GLU A 268 9.74 -10.06 12.58
N TYR A 269 9.14 -10.57 11.49
CA TYR A 269 9.83 -10.74 10.22
C TYR A 269 10.48 -9.45 9.70
N ILE A 270 9.75 -8.32 9.75
CA ILE A 270 10.27 -7.02 9.34
C ILE A 270 11.47 -6.62 10.23
N PHE A 271 11.33 -6.78 11.54
CA PHE A 271 12.34 -6.42 12.51
C PHE A 271 13.61 -7.27 12.39
N GLU A 272 13.48 -8.59 12.25
CA GLU A 272 14.59 -9.51 12.03
C GLU A 272 15.36 -9.20 10.74
N ARG A 273 14.63 -8.91 9.65
CA ARG A 273 15.24 -8.50 8.38
C ARG A 273 16.02 -7.21 8.55
N LEU A 274 15.44 -6.19 9.19
CA LEU A 274 16.12 -4.92 9.47
C LEU A 274 17.36 -5.12 10.34
N ALA A 275 17.26 -5.93 11.39
CA ALA A 275 18.38 -6.23 12.29
C ALA A 275 19.52 -6.97 11.54
N THR A 276 19.17 -7.98 10.74
CA THR A 276 20.13 -8.73 9.92
C THR A 276 20.84 -7.84 8.92
N PHE A 277 20.15 -6.82 8.38
CA PHE A 277 20.73 -5.85 7.44
C PHE A 277 21.58 -4.77 8.13
N ILE A 278 21.26 -4.39 9.36
CA ILE A 278 22.08 -3.43 10.14
C ILE A 278 23.37 -4.10 10.66
N LEU A 279 23.34 -5.41 10.89
CA LEU A 279 24.44 -6.18 11.49
C LEU A 279 25.60 -6.66 10.57
N PRO A 280 25.64 -6.52 9.23
CA PRO A 280 26.82 -6.90 8.46
C PRO A 280 27.84 -5.76 8.43
N VAL A 281 29.05 -6.04 8.95
CA VAL A 281 30.33 -5.31 8.74
C VAL A 281 30.64 -4.07 9.60
N ARG A 282 30.17 -3.98 10.85
CA ARG A 282 30.83 -3.09 11.86
C ARG A 282 31.48 -3.82 13.04
N THR A 283 31.37 -5.14 13.10
CA THR A 283 31.89 -5.96 14.22
C THR A 283 33.02 -6.92 13.83
N LEU A 284 33.62 -6.78 12.64
CA LEU A 284 34.79 -7.57 12.20
C LEU A 284 35.87 -6.70 11.53
N ARG A 285 36.30 -5.62 12.19
CA ARG A 285 37.60 -4.98 11.93
C ARG A 285 38.21 -4.47 13.23
#